data_AF-A0A7C1BVU7-F1
#
_entry.id   AF-A0A7C1BVU7-F1
#
_cell.length_a   1.000
_cell.length_b   1.000
_cell.length_c   1.000
_cell.angle_alpha   90.00
_cell.angle_beta   90.00
_cell.angle_gamma   90.00
#
_symmetry.space_group_name_H-M   'P 1'
#
loop_
_entity.id
_entity.type
_entity.pdbx_description
1 polymer ?
#
loop_
_entity_poly.entity_id
_entity_poly.type
_entity_poly.pdbx_seq_one_letter_code
_entity_poly.pdbx_strand_id
1 'polypeptide(L)' 'MQKRIKDINEKIKKGEAVIVGADEMPELYEENPKRAFREVDVVTTATFGAMCSSGAFLNLGHSDPPIKMQKVWLNDVEA' A
#
# COMPACT_ATOMS: atom_id res chain seq x y z
N MET A 1 15.05 -3.19 -23.36
CA MET A 1 13.76 -2.54 -23.66
C MET A 1 13.26 -1.91 -22.38
N GLN A 2 12.92 -0.63 -22.37
CA GLN A 2 12.52 0.06 -21.14
C GLN A 2 11.01 -0.08 -20.94
N LYS A 3 10.57 -0.60 -19.79
CA LYS A 3 9.14 -0.61 -19.43
C LYS A 3 8.69 0.82 -19.12
N ARG A 4 7.50 1.21 -19.59
CA ARG A 4 6.89 2.51 -19.23
C ARG A 4 5.72 2.29 -18.30
N ILE A 5 5.56 3.22 -17.36
CA ILE A 5 4.46 3.21 -16.38
C ILE A 5 3.10 3.17 -17.08
N LYS A 6 2.93 3.89 -18.20
CA LYS A 6 1.69 3.88 -18.97
C LYS A 6 1.31 2.47 -19.46
N ASP A 7 2.29 1.72 -19.95
CA ASP A 7 2.07 0.37 -20.49
C ASP A 7 1.74 -0.61 -19.35
N ILE A 8 2.39 -0.47 -18.19
CA ILE A 8 2.09 -1.24 -16.97
C ILE A 8 0.68 -0.94 -16.46
N ASN A 9 0.27 0.33 -16.41
CA ASN A 9 -1.06 0.71 -15.94
C ASN A 9 -2.18 0.15 -16.83
N GLU A 10 -1.98 0.07 -18.14
CA GLU A 10 -2.94 -0.57 -19.05
C GLU A 10 -3.04 -2.08 -18.79
N LYS A 11 -1.92 -2.78 -18.54
CA LYS A 11 -1.96 -4.20 -18.12
C LYS A 11 -2.70 -4.41 -16.81
N ILE A 12 -2.50 -3.52 -15.82
CA ILE A 12 -3.21 -3.58 -14.53
C ILE A 12 -4.73 -3.47 -14.76
N LYS A 13 -5.18 -2.49 -15.56
CA LYS A 13 -6.60 -2.33 -15.90
C LYS A 13 -7.21 -3.54 -16.59
N LYS A 14 -6.41 -4.25 -17.40
CA LYS A 14 -6.83 -5.47 -18.12
C LYS A 14 -6.75 -6.74 -17.27
N GLY A 15 -6.15 -6.68 -16.08
CA GLY A 15 -5.88 -7.87 -15.27
C GLY A 15 -4.76 -8.76 -15.83
N GLU A 16 -3.89 -8.19 -16.68
CA GLU A 16 -2.80 -8.90 -17.37
C GLU A 16 -1.42 -8.64 -16.73
N ALA A 17 -1.35 -7.77 -15.72
CA ALA A 17 -0.09 -7.43 -15.06
C ALA A 17 0.43 -8.62 -14.24
N VAL A 18 1.71 -8.95 -14.43
CA VAL A 18 2.40 -9.92 -13.57
C VAL A 18 2.88 -9.19 -12.31
N ILE A 19 2.30 -9.56 -11.17
CA ILE A 19 2.58 -8.95 -9.87
C ILE A 19 3.24 -10.01 -8.99
N VAL A 20 4.33 -9.64 -8.32
CA VAL A 20 5.06 -10.52 -7.39
C VAL A 20 5.27 -9.85 -6.04
N GLY A 21 5.44 -10.65 -5.00
CA GLY A 21 5.89 -10.20 -3.69
C GLY A 21 7.35 -9.75 -3.70
N ALA A 22 7.70 -8.83 -2.81
CA ALA A 22 9.08 -8.40 -2.60
C ALA A 22 9.98 -9.52 -2.05
N ASP A 23 9.38 -10.52 -1.40
CA ASP A 23 9.99 -11.76 -0.94
C ASP A 23 10.29 -12.75 -2.08
N GLU A 24 9.50 -12.75 -3.15
CA GLU A 24 9.67 -13.64 -4.31
C GLU A 24 10.67 -13.09 -5.35
N MET A 25 10.80 -11.76 -5.41
CA MET A 25 11.61 -11.08 -6.43
C MET A 25 13.11 -11.46 -6.43
N PRO A 26 13.80 -11.65 -5.27
CA PRO A 26 15.20 -12.05 -5.24
C PRO A 26 15.46 -13.39 -5.92
N GLU A 27 14.64 -14.40 -5.67
CA GLU A 27 14.79 -15.75 -6.25
C GLU A 27 14.65 -15.70 -7.78
N LEU A 28 13.62 -15.01 -8.29
CA LEU A 28 13.41 -14.82 -9.73
C LEU A 28 14.58 -14.09 -10.40
N TYR A 29 15.19 -13.14 -9.69
CA TYR A 29 16.34 -12.40 -10.19
C TYR A 29 17.59 -13.28 -10.24
N GLU A 30 17.85 -14.07 -9.20
CA GLU A 30 19.01 -14.97 -9.14
C GLU A 30 18.95 -16.06 -10.22
N GLU A 31 17.76 -16.59 -10.52
CA GLU A 31 17.57 -17.55 -11.61
C GLU A 31 17.88 -16.93 -12.98
N ASN A 32 17.31 -15.76 -13.29
CA ASN A 32 17.55 -15.08 -14.56
C ASN A 32 17.11 -13.59 -14.52
N PRO A 33 18.06 -12.65 -14.39
CA PRO A 33 17.75 -11.22 -14.30
C PRO A 33 16.99 -10.68 -15.51
N LYS A 34 17.33 -11.14 -16.72
CA LYS A 34 16.70 -10.68 -17.97
C LYS A 34 15.26 -11.16 -18.06
N ARG A 35 15.00 -12.37 -17.58
CA ARG A 35 13.65 -12.96 -17.53
C ARG A 35 12.80 -12.23 -16.50
N ALA A 36 13.31 -12.06 -15.28
CA ALA A 36 12.63 -11.34 -14.20
C ALA A 36 12.21 -9.93 -14.65
N PHE A 37 13.14 -9.18 -15.25
CA PHE A 37 12.85 -7.85 -15.79
C PHE A 37 11.79 -7.87 -16.91
N ARG A 38 11.78 -8.89 -17.77
CA ARG A 38 10.82 -8.99 -18.88
C ARG A 38 9.43 -9.34 -18.37
N GLU A 39 9.33 -10.30 -17.46
CA GLU A 39 8.07 -10.91 -17.03
C GLU A 39 7.39 -10.12 -15.90
N VAL A 40 8.12 -9.65 -14.89
CA VAL A 40 7.54 -8.97 -13.73
C VAL A 40 7.17 -7.52 -14.04
N ASP A 41 5.90 -7.15 -13.88
CA ASP A 41 5.42 -5.79 -14.13
C ASP A 41 5.37 -4.94 -12.84
N VAL A 42 5.03 -5.54 -11.70
CA VAL A 42 4.94 -4.85 -10.40
C VAL A 42 5.53 -5.74 -9.31
N VAL A 43 6.35 -5.16 -8.44
CA VAL A 43 6.79 -5.78 -7.18
C VAL A 43 6.04 -5.10 -6.05
N THR A 44 5.31 -5.87 -5.26
CA THR A 44 4.53 -5.39 -4.12
C THR A 44 5.14 -5.85 -2.82
N THR A 45 5.14 -4.98 -1.81
CA THR A 45 5.46 -5.37 -0.44
C THR A 45 4.29 -5.00 0.45
N ALA A 46 3.88 -5.91 1.32
CA ALA A 46 2.91 -5.62 2.35
C ALA A 46 3.68 -5.17 3.61
N THR A 47 3.64 -3.89 3.93
CA THR A 47 4.14 -3.41 5.22
C THR A 47 3.00 -3.47 6.23
N PHE A 48 3.02 -4.47 7.11
CA PHE A 48 2.18 -4.44 8.31
C PHE A 48 2.91 -3.65 9.40
N GLY A 49 2.85 -2.34 9.31
CA GLY A 49 3.35 -1.42 10.33
C GLY A 49 2.33 -0.32 10.55
N ALA A 50 2.15 0.12 11.79
CA ALA A 50 1.46 1.37 12.07
C ALA A 50 2.20 2.46 11.28
N MET A 51 1.57 3.06 10.27
CA MET A 51 2.22 4.07 9.44
C MET A 51 2.63 5.24 10.33
N CYS A 52 3.93 5.41 10.54
CA CYS A 52 4.53 6.32 11.52
C CYS A 52 4.32 7.82 11.21
N SER A 53 3.48 8.18 10.24
CA SER A 53 3.40 9.53 9.68
C SER A 53 1.98 10.10 9.57
N SER A 54 0.94 9.37 9.98
CA SER A 54 -0.45 9.86 9.90
C SER A 54 -1.03 10.05 11.28
N GLY A 55 -1.21 11.32 11.69
CA GLY A 55 -1.90 11.71 12.92
C GLY A 55 -2.97 12.75 12.60
N ALA A 56 -4.09 12.70 13.32
CA ALA A 56 -5.18 13.67 13.19
C ALA A 56 -5.43 14.34 14.55
N PHE A 57 -5.47 15.67 14.57
CA PHE A 57 -5.92 16.42 15.73
C PHE A 57 -7.36 16.87 15.50
N LEU A 58 -8.27 16.40 16.35
CA LEU A 58 -9.70 16.72 16.26
C LEU A 58 -10.06 17.69 17.38
N ASN A 59 -10.59 18.85 17.03
CA ASN A 59 -11.15 19.81 17.97
C ASN A 59 -12.67 19.74 17.90
N LEU A 60 -13.33 19.31 18.98
CA LEU A 60 -14.79 19.20 19.07
C LEU A 60 -15.46 20.42 19.71
N GLY A 61 -14.70 21.48 19.97
CA GLY A 61 -15.16 22.67 20.68
C GLY A 61 -15.32 22.46 22.18
N HIS A 62 -15.67 23.55 22.88
CA HIS A 62 -16.03 23.49 24.29
C HIS A 62 -17.53 23.22 24.43
N SER A 63 -17.89 22.31 25.33
CA SER A 63 -19.27 21.98 25.67
C SER A 63 -19.53 22.25 27.14
N ASP A 64 -20.77 22.60 27.47
CA ASP A 64 -21.28 22.60 28.85
C ASP A 64 -22.56 21.74 28.88
N PRO A 65 -22.53 20.55 29.50
CA PRO A 65 -21.44 19.99 30.31
C PRO A 65 -20.23 19.51 29.49
N PRO A 66 -19.04 19.33 30.11
CA PRO A 66 -17.84 18.84 29.41
C PRO A 66 -18.03 17.47 28.75
N ILE A 67 -17.53 17.31 27.53
CA ILE A 67 -17.51 16.02 26.84
C ILE A 67 -16.52 15.07 27.51
N LYS A 68 -17.02 13.88 27.90
CA LYS A 68 -16.21 12.76 28.37
C LYS A 68 -16.22 11.64 27.33
N MET A 69 -15.11 11.47 26.62
CA MET A 69 -14.95 10.40 25.63
C MET A 69 -14.42 9.14 26.32
N GLN A 70 -15.25 8.09 26.41
CA GLN A 70 -14.82 6.79 26.98
C GLN A 70 -14.54 5.73 25.91
N LYS A 71 -15.17 5.84 24.74
CA LYS A 71 -14.92 5.02 23.54
C LYS A 71 -15.15 5.90 22.31
N VAL A 72 -14.24 5.86 21.35
CA VAL A 72 -14.27 6.70 20.14
C VAL A 72 -14.00 5.81 18.93
N TRP A 73 -14.71 6.07 17.83
CA TRP A 73 -14.43 5.43 16.55
C TRP A 73 -14.28 6.50 15.46
N LEU A 74 -13.29 6.32 14.60
CA LEU A 74 -13.11 7.08 13.38
C LEU A 74 -13.22 6.10 12.22
N ASN A 75 -14.33 6.19 11.48
CA ASN A 75 -14.61 5.29 10.35
C ASN A 75 -14.53 3.80 10.74
N ASP A 76 -15.28 3.42 11.79
CA ASP A 76 -15.34 2.08 12.37
C ASP A 76 -14.03 1.54 12.97
N VAL A 77 -12.99 2.38 13.07
CA VAL A 77 -11.73 2.06 13.74
C VAL A 77 -11.70 2.71 15.11
N GLU A 78 -11.42 1.93 16.16
CA GLU A 78 -11.27 2.43 17.53
C GLU A 78 -10.10 3.42 17.61
N ALA A 79 -10.36 4.60 18.18
CA ALA A 79 -9.45 5.74 18.25
C ALA A 79 -9.09 6.13 19.68
#